data_AF-Q49930-F1
#
_entry.id   AF-Q49930-F1
#
_cell.length_a   1.000
_cell.length_b   1.000
_cell.length_c   1.000
_cell.angle_alpha   90.00
_cell.angle_beta   90.00
_cell.angle_gamma   90.00
#
_symmetry.space_group_name_H-M   'P 1'
#
loop_
_entity.id
_entity.type
_entity.pdbx_description
1 polymer ?
#
loop_
_entity_poly.entity_id
_entity_poly.type
_entity_poly.pdbx_seq_one_letter_code
_entity_poly.pdbx_strand_id
1 'polypeptide(L)'
;MYSIELRKMGTLGCVKIISKENVIIVAAKISWTLRCLVFLLRFGFAFLFYSGIVNPIIIWHGFAALLRYFLVKQGIPSGTAKHLAQIRAEFEEQSVQGQFKELYFDMTDRNIVVWSDIFSRVFDRKAPVRILEIGSWEGRSTLFLLTYFTQGHLTAVDTWAGSDEHQHNAPSDLRSLEARFDSNLTPCAARLTKRKGSSLQRVASTARRRTEI
;
A
#
# COMPACT_ATOMS: atom_id res chain seq x y z
N MET A 1 59.17 -11.44 -26.05
CA MET A 1 59.89 -10.42 -25.25
C MET A 1 58.89 -9.32 -24.94
N TYR A 2 58.41 -9.27 -23.70
CA TYR A 2 58.05 -8.10 -22.87
C TYR A 2 57.17 -8.60 -21.71
N SER A 3 57.82 -8.74 -20.57
CA SER A 3 57.22 -9.02 -19.26
C SER A 3 56.93 -7.68 -18.60
N ILE A 4 55.76 -7.53 -18.00
CA ILE A 4 55.49 -6.47 -17.02
C ILE A 4 55.00 -7.19 -15.76
N GLU A 5 55.93 -7.39 -14.82
CA GLU A 5 55.61 -7.74 -13.43
C GLU A 5 55.05 -6.50 -12.73
N LEU A 6 53.91 -6.66 -12.05
CA LEU A 6 53.56 -5.85 -10.89
C LEU A 6 53.50 -6.76 -9.67
N ARG A 7 54.55 -6.64 -8.86
CA ARG A 7 54.74 -7.26 -7.55
C ARG A 7 53.90 -6.54 -6.50
N LYS A 8 53.13 -7.30 -5.70
CA LYS A 8 53.07 -7.14 -4.22
C LYS A 8 52.43 -8.36 -3.56
N MET A 9 53.09 -8.80 -2.49
CA MET A 9 52.85 -10.01 -1.69
C MET A 9 51.53 -9.94 -0.93
N GLY A 10 50.89 -11.10 -0.75
CA GLY A 10 49.94 -11.30 0.34
C GLY A 10 48.79 -12.25 0.03
N THR A 11 48.92 -13.49 0.52
CA THR A 11 47.85 -14.46 0.79
C THR A 11 47.38 -15.33 -0.39
N LEU A 12 47.43 -16.64 -0.12
CA LEU A 12 47.00 -17.75 -0.97
C LEU A 12 45.65 -17.51 -1.65
N GLY A 13 45.65 -17.42 -2.98
CA GLY A 13 44.44 -17.44 -3.79
C GLY A 13 44.74 -18.15 -5.10
N CYS A 14 44.18 -19.35 -5.28
CA CYS A 14 44.20 -20.06 -6.54
C CYS A 14 43.51 -19.20 -7.61
N VAL A 15 44.29 -18.48 -8.43
CA VAL A 15 43.78 -17.79 -9.61
C VAL A 15 43.46 -18.87 -10.64
N LYS A 16 42.20 -19.32 -10.68
CA LYS A 16 41.69 -20.15 -11.78
C LYS A 16 41.82 -19.34 -13.06
N ILE A 17 42.81 -19.67 -13.90
CA ILE A 17 42.90 -19.16 -15.27
C ILE A 17 41.68 -19.71 -16.01
N ILE A 18 40.63 -18.90 -16.14
CA ILE A 18 39.46 -19.24 -16.93
C ILE A 18 39.88 -19.12 -18.40
N SER A 19 40.13 -20.27 -19.05
CA SER A 19 40.37 -20.34 -20.50
C SER A 19 39.30 -19.54 -21.26
N LYS A 20 39.68 -18.87 -22.35
CA LYS A 20 38.73 -18.16 -23.24
C LYS A 20 37.57 -19.06 -23.68
N GLU A 21 37.83 -20.37 -23.84
CA GLU A 21 36.82 -21.38 -24.16
C GLU A 21 35.78 -21.54 -23.03
N ASN A 22 36.20 -21.51 -21.78
CA ASN A 22 35.30 -21.57 -20.62
C ASN A 22 34.42 -20.32 -20.52
N VAL A 23 34.95 -19.14 -20.87
CA VAL A 23 34.17 -17.89 -20.93
C VAL A 23 33.10 -17.97 -22.01
N ILE A 24 33.43 -18.48 -23.20
CA ILE A 24 32.48 -18.66 -24.32
C ILE A 24 31.38 -19.65 -23.95
N ILE A 25 31.72 -20.78 -23.33
CA ILE A 25 30.74 -21.79 -22.90
C ILE A 25 29.80 -21.24 -21.82
N VAL A 26 30.32 -20.47 -20.86
CA VAL A 26 29.49 -19.82 -19.82
C VAL A 26 28.57 -18.77 -20.44
N ALA A 27 29.09 -17.92 -21.34
CA ALA A 27 28.28 -16.93 -22.04
C ALA A 27 27.18 -17.57 -22.92
N ALA A 28 27.49 -18.68 -23.60
CA ALA A 28 26.52 -19.43 -24.40
C ALA A 28 25.44 -20.07 -23.52
N LYS A 29 25.80 -20.63 -22.35
CA LYS A 29 24.83 -21.16 -21.38
C LYS A 29 23.91 -20.07 -20.83
N ILE A 30 24.46 -18.90 -20.49
CA ILE A 30 23.68 -17.74 -20.03
C ILE A 30 22.73 -17.23 -21.13
N SER A 31 23.21 -17.14 -22.36
CA SER A 31 22.39 -16.74 -23.52
C SER A 31 21.26 -17.74 -23.78
N TRP A 32 21.55 -19.04 -23.67
CA TRP A 32 20.55 -20.10 -23.83
C TRP A 32 19.49 -20.07 -22.71
N THR A 33 19.91 -19.93 -21.45
CA THR A 33 18.97 -19.84 -20.33
C THR A 33 18.10 -18.59 -20.42
N LEU A 34 18.65 -17.44 -20.81
CA LEU A 34 17.88 -16.22 -21.09
C LEU A 34 16.87 -16.43 -22.22
N ARG A 35 17.26 -17.09 -23.31
CA ARG A 35 16.34 -17.42 -24.42
C ARG A 35 15.22 -18.35 -24.00
N CYS A 36 15.52 -19.39 -23.21
CA CYS A 36 14.50 -20.28 -22.65
C CYS A 36 13.55 -19.55 -21.70
N LEU A 37 14.07 -18.66 -20.86
CA LEU A 37 13.25 -17.85 -19.95
C LEU A 37 12.32 -16.91 -20.70
N VAL A 38 12.81 -16.24 -21.75
CA VAL A 38 11.99 -15.39 -22.63
C VAL A 38 10.93 -16.21 -23.37
N PHE A 39 11.28 -17.42 -23.81
CA PHE A 39 10.34 -18.31 -24.48
C PHE A 39 9.23 -18.80 -23.54
N LEU A 40 9.58 -19.21 -22.33
CA LEU A 40 8.63 -19.60 -21.28
C LEU A 40 7.76 -18.43 -20.82
N LEU A 41 8.33 -17.22 -20.72
CA LEU A 41 7.56 -16.01 -20.42
C LEU A 41 6.60 -15.67 -21.56
N ARG A 42 7.03 -15.75 -22.82
CA ARG A 42 6.17 -15.51 -23.99
C ARG A 42 5.04 -16.53 -24.10
N PHE A 43 5.32 -17.82 -23.92
CA PHE A 43 4.31 -18.87 -23.97
C PHE A 43 3.39 -18.85 -22.75
N GLY A 44 3.92 -18.59 -21.55
CA GLY A 44 3.12 -18.47 -20.34
C GLY A 44 2.20 -17.25 -20.39
N PHE A 45 2.69 -16.10 -20.88
CA PHE A 45 1.86 -14.91 -21.04
C PHE A 45 0.81 -15.10 -22.14
N ALA A 46 1.17 -15.71 -23.27
CA ALA A 46 0.21 -16.07 -24.32
C ALA A 46 -0.84 -17.08 -23.81
N PHE A 47 -0.43 -18.11 -23.07
CA PHE A 47 -1.34 -19.09 -22.49
C PHE A 47 -2.32 -18.45 -21.49
N LEU A 48 -1.86 -17.55 -20.61
CA LEU A 48 -2.74 -16.79 -19.71
C LEU A 48 -3.68 -15.86 -20.49
N PHE A 49 -3.23 -15.29 -21.61
CA PHE A 49 -4.02 -14.42 -22.47
C PHE A 49 -5.10 -15.21 -23.24
N TYR A 50 -4.77 -16.38 -23.78
CA TYR A 50 -5.67 -17.23 -24.56
C TYR A 50 -6.59 -18.11 -23.73
N SER A 51 -6.19 -18.47 -22.51
CA SER A 51 -7.01 -19.28 -21.59
C SER A 51 -8.23 -18.53 -21.05
N GLY A 52 -8.29 -17.20 -21.20
CA GLY A 52 -9.39 -16.37 -20.70
C GLY A 52 -9.50 -16.31 -19.17
N ILE A 53 -8.55 -16.93 -18.45
CA ILE A 53 -8.53 -17.03 -16.99
C ILE A 53 -8.31 -15.66 -16.34
N VAL A 54 -7.60 -14.75 -17.01
CA VAL A 54 -7.29 -13.41 -16.50
C VAL A 54 -7.46 -12.38 -17.60
N ASN A 55 -8.29 -11.36 -17.38
CA ASN A 55 -8.47 -10.28 -18.35
C ASN A 55 -7.16 -9.47 -18.48
N PRO A 56 -6.57 -9.35 -19.68
CA PRO A 56 -5.32 -8.61 -19.90
C PRO A 56 -5.35 -7.16 -19.44
N ILE A 57 -6.54 -6.54 -19.45
CA ILE A 57 -6.76 -5.17 -18.97
C ILE A 57 -6.50 -5.09 -17.47
N ILE A 58 -6.89 -6.11 -16.69
CA ILE A 58 -6.64 -6.17 -15.25
C ILE A 58 -5.14 -6.28 -14.98
N ILE A 59 -4.42 -7.13 -15.73
CA ILE A 59 -2.95 -7.26 -15.61
C ILE A 59 -2.27 -5.93 -15.93
N TRP A 60 -2.68 -5.28 -17.03
CA TRP A 60 -2.15 -3.98 -17.44
C TRP A 60 -2.37 -2.90 -16.38
N HIS A 61 -3.58 -2.77 -15.84
CA HIS A 61 -3.87 -1.80 -14.79
C HIS A 61 -3.13 -2.11 -13.49
N GLY A 62 -2.99 -3.39 -13.12
CA GLY A 62 -2.19 -3.80 -11.96
C GLY A 62 -0.72 -3.42 -12.12
N PHE A 63 -0.13 -3.71 -13.28
CA PHE A 63 1.25 -3.31 -13.59
C PHE A 63 1.42 -1.79 -13.61
N ALA A 64 0.53 -1.08 -14.29
CA ALA A 64 0.57 0.39 -14.37
C ALA A 64 0.44 1.03 -12.98
N ALA A 65 -0.40 0.50 -12.10
CA ALA A 65 -0.53 0.96 -10.72
C ALA A 65 0.73 0.72 -9.89
N LEU A 66 1.37 -0.46 -10.03
CA LEU A 66 2.64 -0.77 -9.37
C LEU A 66 3.76 0.15 -9.86
N LEU A 67 3.91 0.30 -11.18
CA LEU A 67 4.92 1.18 -11.78
C LEU A 67 4.73 2.62 -11.28
N ARG A 68 3.49 3.11 -11.26
CA ARG A 68 3.18 4.44 -10.76
C ARG A 68 3.51 4.60 -9.29
N TYR A 69 3.16 3.63 -8.45
CA TYR A 69 3.54 3.63 -7.04
C TYR A 69 5.07 3.77 -6.88
N PHE A 70 5.85 3.00 -7.65
CA PHE A 70 7.31 3.11 -7.61
C PHE A 70 7.80 4.48 -8.09
N LEU A 71 7.26 5.01 -9.18
CA LEU A 71 7.66 6.32 -9.70
C LEU A 71 7.38 7.42 -8.67
N VAL A 72 6.18 7.47 -8.10
CA VAL A 72 5.80 8.48 -7.09
C VAL A 72 6.70 8.35 -5.86
N LYS A 73 7.00 7.13 -5.44
CA LYS A 73 7.91 6.86 -4.31
C LYS A 73 9.34 7.32 -4.59
N GLN A 74 9.80 7.25 -5.84
CA GLN A 74 11.10 7.79 -6.27
C GLN A 74 11.07 9.30 -6.52
N GLY A 75 9.96 9.98 -6.25
CA GLY A 75 9.83 11.43 -6.41
C GLY A 75 9.39 11.88 -7.81
N ILE A 76 8.89 10.97 -8.64
CA ILE A 76 8.53 11.22 -10.04
C ILE A 76 7.01 10.93 -10.22
N PRO A 77 6.14 11.92 -10.54
CA PRO A 77 6.39 13.33 -10.78
C PRO A 77 6.64 14.15 -9.50
N SER A 78 7.46 15.20 -9.60
CA SER A 78 7.86 16.02 -8.46
C SER A 78 6.71 16.75 -7.77
N GLY A 79 5.66 17.13 -8.52
CA GLY A 79 4.44 17.72 -7.95
C GLY A 79 3.69 16.75 -7.04
N THR A 80 3.48 15.52 -7.51
CA THR A 80 2.86 14.45 -6.71
C THR A 80 3.72 14.10 -5.50
N ALA A 81 5.04 14.09 -5.65
CA ALA A 81 5.97 13.83 -4.55
C ALA A 81 5.90 14.91 -3.45
N LYS A 82 5.88 16.20 -3.84
CA LYS A 82 5.71 17.32 -2.90
C LYS A 82 4.37 17.25 -2.18
N HIS A 83 3.29 17.00 -2.93
CA HIS A 83 1.95 16.82 -2.36
C HIS A 83 1.94 15.66 -1.36
N LEU A 84 2.48 14.50 -1.73
CA LEU A 84 2.58 13.34 -0.85
C LEU A 84 3.39 13.65 0.41
N ALA A 85 4.54 14.32 0.29
CA ALA A 85 5.37 14.70 1.42
C ALA A 85 4.61 15.62 2.40
N GLN A 86 3.83 16.57 1.88
CA GLN A 86 2.97 17.42 2.68
C GLN A 86 1.91 16.60 3.44
N ILE A 87 1.14 15.75 2.73
CA ILE A 87 0.11 14.91 3.34
C ILE A 87 0.70 14.00 4.42
N ARG A 88 1.86 13.41 4.14
CA ARG A 88 2.58 12.56 5.08
C ARG A 88 2.93 13.32 6.34
N ALA A 89 3.55 14.49 6.23
CA ALA A 89 3.95 15.27 7.39
C ALA A 89 2.75 15.64 8.27
N GLU A 90 1.66 16.11 7.65
CA GLU A 90 0.42 16.45 8.36
C GLU A 90 -0.21 15.21 9.06
N PHE A 91 -0.21 14.06 8.39
CA PHE A 91 -0.73 12.81 8.94
C PHE A 91 0.15 12.29 10.09
N GLU A 92 1.46 12.29 9.91
CA GLU A 92 2.43 11.82 10.91
C GLU A 92 2.34 12.66 12.18
N GLU A 93 2.29 13.99 12.06
CA GLU A 93 2.10 14.93 13.18
C GLU A 93 0.85 14.59 14.00
N GLN A 94 -0.28 14.35 13.35
CA GLN A 94 -1.52 13.98 14.03
C GLN A 94 -1.46 12.57 14.60
N SER A 95 -0.81 11.64 13.90
CA SER A 95 -0.77 10.24 14.28
C SER A 95 0.07 9.98 15.53
N VAL A 96 1.13 10.79 15.75
CA VAL A 96 2.01 10.71 16.94
C VAL A 96 1.27 11.11 18.22
N GLN A 97 0.25 11.95 18.09
CA GLN A 97 -0.60 12.35 19.23
C GLN A 97 -1.60 11.26 19.64
N GLY A 98 -1.85 10.29 18.75
CA GLY A 98 -2.74 9.17 18.98
C GLY A 98 -2.08 8.02 19.75
N GLN A 99 -2.92 7.16 20.30
CA GLN A 99 -2.59 5.90 20.96
C GLN A 99 -2.79 4.71 20.01
N PHE A 100 -2.37 4.84 18.74
CA PHE A 100 -2.48 3.75 17.76
C PHE A 100 -1.58 2.58 18.15
N LYS A 101 -2.16 1.38 18.19
CA LYS A 101 -1.40 0.14 18.36
C LYS A 101 -1.21 -0.56 17.02
N GLU A 102 -2.24 -0.55 16.20
CA GLU A 102 -2.20 -1.19 14.90
C GLU A 102 -1.80 -0.21 13.79
N LEU A 103 -0.73 -0.56 13.09
CA LEU A 103 -0.14 0.26 12.02
C LEU A 103 -0.43 -0.31 10.62
N TYR A 104 -1.36 -1.25 10.48
CA TYR A 104 -1.64 -1.92 9.20
C TYR A 104 -1.92 -0.95 8.05
N PHE A 105 -2.53 0.21 8.34
CA PHE A 105 -2.86 1.20 7.32
C PHE A 105 -1.61 1.74 6.61
N ASP A 106 -0.52 2.02 7.33
CA ASP A 106 0.64 2.74 6.81
C ASP A 106 1.98 2.01 7.02
N MET A 107 1.98 0.79 7.57
CA MET A 107 3.18 -0.03 7.78
C MET A 107 4.05 -0.16 6.51
N THR A 108 3.43 -0.29 5.33
CA THR A 108 4.15 -0.39 4.05
C THR A 108 4.15 0.91 3.26
N ASP A 109 3.57 1.96 3.84
CA ASP A 109 3.32 3.26 3.24
C ASP A 109 2.45 3.27 1.96
N ARG A 110 2.05 2.09 1.49
CA ARG A 110 1.38 1.90 0.22
C ARG A 110 0.04 2.63 0.16
N ASN A 111 -0.75 2.58 1.24
CA ASN A 111 -2.06 3.23 1.26
C ASN A 111 -1.93 4.74 1.21
N ILE A 112 -1.03 5.34 1.99
CA ILE A 112 -0.77 6.79 1.97
C ILE A 112 -0.38 7.23 0.55
N VAL A 113 0.55 6.53 -0.10
CA VAL A 113 1.00 6.86 -1.46
C VAL A 113 -0.13 6.72 -2.47
N VAL A 114 -0.78 5.56 -2.51
CA VAL A 114 -1.80 5.25 -3.53
C VAL A 114 -3.02 6.14 -3.36
N TRP A 115 -3.49 6.36 -2.13
CA TRP A 115 -4.68 7.16 -1.89
C TRP A 115 -4.43 8.64 -2.18
N SER A 116 -3.30 9.20 -1.73
CA SER A 116 -2.95 10.60 -2.02
C SER A 116 -2.83 10.85 -3.53
N ASP A 117 -2.25 9.89 -4.25
CA ASP A 117 -2.07 9.97 -5.69
C ASP A 117 -3.39 9.80 -6.48
N ILE A 118 -4.31 8.94 -6.02
CA ILE A 118 -5.63 8.80 -6.64
C ILE A 118 -6.50 10.01 -6.33
N PHE A 119 -6.61 10.40 -5.06
CA PHE A 119 -7.49 11.49 -4.65
C PHE A 119 -7.09 12.81 -5.28
N SER A 120 -5.80 13.11 -5.41
CA SER A 120 -5.33 14.37 -6.02
C SER A 120 -5.71 14.53 -7.49
N ARG A 121 -6.09 13.42 -8.16
CA ARG A 121 -6.53 13.41 -9.55
C ARG A 121 -8.05 13.54 -9.72
N VAL A 122 -8.80 13.30 -8.66
CA VAL A 122 -10.26 13.21 -8.71
C VAL A 122 -10.92 14.31 -7.87
N PHE A 123 -10.27 14.72 -6.79
CA PHE A 123 -10.83 15.64 -5.80
C PHE A 123 -9.85 16.76 -5.45
N ASP A 124 -10.40 17.94 -5.17
CA ASP A 124 -9.70 18.94 -4.37
C ASP A 124 -9.73 18.49 -2.90
N ARG A 125 -8.62 18.63 -2.18
CA ARG A 125 -8.55 18.41 -0.72
C ARG A 125 -9.59 19.24 0.04
N LYS A 126 -9.91 20.43 -0.44
CA LYS A 126 -10.89 21.35 0.17
C LYS A 126 -12.34 21.02 -0.23
N ALA A 127 -12.56 20.00 -1.06
CA ALA A 127 -13.92 19.59 -1.41
C ALA A 127 -14.66 19.08 -0.17
N PRO A 128 -15.94 19.46 0.02
CA PRO A 128 -16.76 19.03 1.15
C PRO A 128 -17.29 17.60 0.94
N VAL A 129 -16.39 16.63 0.80
CA VAL A 129 -16.74 15.23 0.55
C VAL A 129 -17.42 14.60 1.77
N ARG A 130 -18.40 13.72 1.53
CA ARG A 130 -19.04 12.92 2.58
C ARG A 130 -18.56 11.48 2.47
N ILE A 131 -17.85 11.02 3.47
CA ILE A 131 -17.15 9.73 3.50
C ILE A 131 -17.90 8.79 4.43
N LEU A 132 -18.19 7.57 3.97
CA LEU A 132 -18.64 6.47 4.80
C LEU A 132 -17.50 5.47 4.89
N GLU A 133 -17.02 5.22 6.10
CA GLU A 133 -16.02 4.20 6.37
C GLU A 133 -16.67 3.07 7.17
N ILE A 134 -16.45 1.83 6.72
CA ILE A 134 -16.92 0.62 7.39
C ILE A 134 -15.68 -0.14 7.85
N GLY A 135 -15.62 -0.53 9.12
CA GLY A 135 -14.46 -1.19 9.70
C GLY A 135 -13.35 -0.21 10.06
N SER A 136 -13.70 0.87 10.78
CA SER A 136 -12.75 1.94 11.13
C SER A 136 -11.77 1.57 12.25
N TRP A 137 -12.03 0.51 13.04
CA TRP A 137 -11.13 0.00 14.09
C TRP A 137 -10.64 1.11 15.05
N GLU A 138 -9.32 1.32 15.18
CA GLU A 138 -8.67 2.38 15.97
C GLU A 138 -8.64 3.75 15.27
N GLY A 139 -9.07 3.83 14.02
CA GLY A 139 -9.26 5.09 13.30
C GLY A 139 -8.05 5.58 12.52
N ARG A 140 -7.05 4.74 12.22
CA ARG A 140 -5.82 5.20 11.55
C ARG A 140 -6.05 5.65 10.10
N SER A 141 -6.83 4.88 9.35
CA SER A 141 -7.34 5.29 8.03
C SER A 141 -8.32 6.45 8.12
N THR A 142 -9.17 6.47 9.15
CA THR A 142 -10.10 7.57 9.43
C THR A 142 -9.35 8.89 9.60
N LEU A 143 -8.28 8.89 10.40
CA LEU A 143 -7.42 10.04 10.61
C LEU A 143 -6.85 10.51 9.28
N PHE A 144 -6.22 9.62 8.51
CA PHE A 144 -5.68 9.94 7.19
C PHE A 144 -6.71 10.59 6.26
N LEU A 145 -7.92 10.03 6.17
CA LEU A 145 -8.99 10.57 5.32
C LEU A 145 -9.39 11.98 5.74
N LEU A 146 -9.50 12.25 7.05
CA LEU A 146 -9.85 13.56 7.58
C LEU A 146 -8.69 14.55 7.54
N THR A 147 -7.43 14.09 7.55
CA THR A 147 -6.25 14.91 7.25
C THR A 147 -6.22 15.29 5.76
N TYR A 148 -6.48 14.34 4.86
CA TYR A 148 -6.45 14.55 3.42
C TYR A 148 -7.54 15.53 2.96
N PHE A 149 -8.80 15.23 3.31
CA PHE A 149 -9.97 16.04 2.97
C PHE A 149 -10.26 17.05 4.08
N THR A 150 -9.70 18.25 3.95
CA THR A 150 -9.70 19.28 5.00
C THR A 150 -11.08 19.84 5.32
N GLN A 151 -12.04 19.71 4.39
CA GLN A 151 -13.46 20.06 4.58
C GLN A 151 -14.37 18.83 4.50
N GLY A 152 -13.80 17.64 4.40
CA GLY A 152 -14.55 16.38 4.34
C GLY A 152 -15.17 16.04 5.69
N HIS A 153 -16.34 15.40 5.65
CA HIS A 153 -17.02 14.84 6.81
C HIS A 153 -17.05 13.32 6.68
N LEU A 154 -16.74 12.61 7.75
CA LEU A 154 -16.65 11.16 7.75
C LEU A 154 -17.63 10.55 8.75
N THR A 155 -18.39 9.57 8.29
CA THR A 155 -19.20 8.69 9.15
C THR A 155 -18.48 7.35 9.29
N ALA A 156 -18.02 7.04 10.49
CA ALA A 156 -17.32 5.80 10.81
C ALA A 156 -18.31 4.78 11.37
N VAL A 157 -18.36 3.59 10.77
CA VAL A 157 -19.21 2.48 11.17
C VAL A 157 -18.34 1.31 11.58
N ASP A 158 -18.42 0.92 12.84
CA ASP A 158 -17.75 -0.26 13.36
C ASP A 158 -18.54 -0.82 14.56
N THR A 159 -18.28 -2.07 14.91
CA THR A 159 -18.75 -2.65 16.17
C THR A 159 -17.87 -2.23 17.35
N TRP A 160 -16.58 -1.97 17.10
CA TRP A 160 -15.51 -1.85 18.09
C TRP A 160 -15.47 -3.02 19.09
N ALA A 161 -15.98 -4.19 18.69
CA ALA A 161 -16.02 -5.39 19.52
C ALA A 161 -14.82 -6.31 19.29
N GLY A 162 -13.97 -6.02 18.31
CA GLY A 162 -12.97 -6.95 17.79
C GLY A 162 -13.39 -7.54 16.44
N SER A 163 -12.52 -8.34 15.83
CA SER A 163 -12.87 -9.21 14.69
C SER A 163 -12.96 -10.67 15.14
N ASP A 164 -13.67 -11.50 14.37
CA ASP A 164 -13.89 -12.92 14.70
C ASP A 164 -12.57 -13.71 14.79
N GLU A 165 -11.55 -13.28 14.04
CA GLU A 165 -10.19 -13.85 14.05
C GLU A 165 -9.45 -13.64 15.39
N HIS A 166 -9.96 -12.76 16.26
CA HIS A 166 -9.36 -12.47 17.57
C HIS A 166 -10.11 -13.10 18.76
N GLN A 167 -11.15 -13.92 18.52
CA GLN A 167 -11.98 -14.49 19.60
C GLN A 167 -11.26 -15.52 20.48
N HIS A 168 -10.21 -16.19 19.99
CA HIS A 168 -9.50 -17.22 20.77
C HIS A 168 -8.41 -16.68 21.72
N ASN A 169 -8.00 -15.42 21.57
CA ASN A 169 -6.96 -14.77 22.38
C ASN A 169 -7.30 -13.30 22.65
N ALA A 170 -8.58 -12.95 22.78
CA ALA A 170 -9.02 -11.57 22.97
C ALA A 170 -8.31 -10.97 24.19
N PRO A 171 -7.26 -10.14 23.99
CA PRO A 171 -6.55 -9.60 25.12
C PRO A 171 -7.47 -8.58 25.79
N SER A 172 -7.14 -8.20 27.02
CA SER A 172 -7.69 -7.02 27.71
C SER A 172 -7.72 -5.74 26.83
N ASP A 173 -7.00 -5.75 25.71
CA ASP A 173 -6.85 -4.72 24.69
C ASP A 173 -8.11 -4.39 23.87
N LEU A 174 -9.03 -5.33 23.65
CA LEU A 174 -10.25 -5.04 22.88
C LEU A 174 -11.24 -4.16 23.65
N ARG A 175 -11.21 -4.19 25.00
CA ARG A 175 -12.10 -3.36 25.84
C ARG A 175 -11.82 -1.87 25.70
N SER A 176 -10.61 -1.49 25.32
CA SER A 176 -10.23 -0.09 25.11
C SER A 176 -10.21 0.30 23.63
N LEU A 177 -10.57 -0.58 22.69
CA LEU A 177 -10.54 -0.29 21.26
C LEU A 177 -11.40 0.92 20.90
N GLU A 178 -12.65 0.97 21.36
CA GLU A 178 -13.54 2.12 21.12
C GLU A 178 -12.98 3.40 21.76
N ALA A 179 -12.43 3.30 22.97
CA ALA A 179 -11.83 4.45 23.66
C ALA A 179 -10.58 4.97 22.94
N ARG A 180 -9.76 4.08 22.38
CA ARG A 180 -8.62 4.47 21.54
C ARG A 180 -9.10 5.16 20.27
N PHE A 181 -10.11 4.62 19.59
CA PHE A 181 -10.72 5.28 18.43
C PHE A 181 -11.16 6.71 18.76
N ASP A 182 -11.91 6.88 19.86
CA ASP A 182 -12.39 8.20 20.30
C ASP A 182 -11.21 9.14 20.63
N SER A 183 -10.22 8.66 21.38
CA SER A 183 -9.03 9.45 21.74
C SER A 183 -8.23 9.87 20.50
N ASN A 184 -7.93 8.92 19.61
CA ASN A 184 -7.13 9.11 18.40
C ASN A 184 -7.73 10.15 17.45
N LEU A 185 -9.06 10.25 17.43
CA LEU A 185 -9.78 11.11 16.48
C LEU A 185 -10.29 12.41 17.11
N THR A 186 -9.92 12.70 18.36
CA THR A 186 -10.19 13.97 19.02
C THR A 186 -9.86 15.20 18.15
N PRO A 187 -8.70 15.25 17.44
CA PRO A 187 -8.37 16.39 16.58
C PRO A 187 -9.37 16.62 15.43
N CYS A 188 -10.11 15.59 15.03
CA CYS A 188 -11.03 15.62 13.91
C CYS A 188 -12.51 15.47 14.33
N ALA A 189 -12.80 15.53 15.63
CA ALA A 189 -14.13 15.23 16.18
C ALA A 189 -15.26 16.07 15.55
N ALA A 190 -15.00 17.34 15.23
CA ALA A 190 -15.98 18.24 14.60
C ALA A 190 -16.48 17.77 13.22
N ARG A 191 -15.70 16.93 12.52
CA ARG A 191 -16.02 16.41 11.18
C ARG A 191 -16.27 14.90 11.16
N LEU A 192 -16.31 14.28 12.34
CA LEU A 192 -16.48 12.84 12.50
C LEU A 192 -17.83 12.51 13.11
N THR A 193 -18.55 11.58 12.49
CA THR A 193 -19.75 10.97 13.06
C THR A 193 -19.49 9.49 13.34
N LYS A 194 -19.39 9.12 14.62
CA LYS A 194 -19.25 7.73 15.04
C LYS A 194 -20.59 7.01 15.05
N ARG A 195 -20.68 5.81 14.45
CA ARG A 195 -21.89 4.98 14.38
C ARG A 195 -21.59 3.53 14.77
N LYS A 196 -21.90 3.17 16.02
CA LYS A 196 -21.71 1.81 16.53
C LYS A 196 -22.73 0.82 15.96
N GLY A 197 -22.23 -0.34 15.57
CA GLY A 197 -23.01 -1.49 15.09
C GLY A 197 -22.41 -2.12 13.84
N SER A 198 -22.93 -3.30 13.47
CA SER A 198 -22.52 -3.98 12.24
C SER A 198 -22.95 -3.20 10.99
N SER A 199 -22.16 -3.29 9.91
CA SER A 199 -22.53 -2.68 8.62
C SER A 199 -23.89 -3.15 8.13
N LEU A 200 -24.23 -4.42 8.30
CA LEU A 200 -25.52 -5.00 7.93
C LEU A 200 -26.69 -4.29 8.62
N GLN A 201 -26.61 -4.10 9.95
CA GLN A 201 -27.65 -3.39 10.71
C GLN A 201 -27.79 -1.94 10.26
N ARG A 202 -26.68 -1.27 9.97
CA ARG A 202 -26.66 0.16 9.61
C ARG A 202 -27.14 0.42 8.18
N VAL A 203 -26.75 -0.43 7.23
CA VAL A 203 -27.21 -0.33 5.83
C VAL A 203 -28.71 -0.68 5.74
N ALA A 204 -29.15 -1.75 6.41
CA ALA A 204 -30.56 -2.15 6.41
C ALA A 204 -31.50 -1.10 7.03
N SER A 205 -31.08 -0.45 8.13
CA SER A 205 -31.86 0.62 8.77
C SER A 205 -31.91 1.93 7.98
N THR A 206 -30.94 2.14 7.06
CA THR A 206 -30.95 3.28 6.13
C THR A 206 -31.90 3.02 4.96
N ALA A 207 -31.94 1.77 4.46
CA ALA A 207 -32.86 1.38 3.39
C ALA A 207 -34.33 1.49 3.81
N ARG A 208 -34.68 1.06 5.03
CA ARG A 208 -36.07 1.14 5.56
C ARG A 208 -36.57 2.58 5.73
N ARG A 209 -35.70 3.52 6.12
CA ARG A 209 -36.09 4.94 6.27
C ARG A 209 -36.40 5.64 4.94
N ARG A 210 -35.96 5.07 3.82
CA ARG A 210 -36.19 5.65 2.48
C ARG A 210 -37.51 5.22 1.86
N THR A 211 -38.15 4.19 2.41
CA THR A 211 -39.46 3.68 1.98
C THR A 211 -40.62 4.22 2.80
N GLU A 212 -40.34 5.00 3.86
CA GLU A 212 -41.32 5.62 4.75
C GLU A 212 -41.48 7.13 4.52
N ILE A 213 -40.92 7.66 3.42
CA ILE A 213 -41.05 9.06 2.96
C ILE A 213 -41.75 9.07 1.61
#